data_AF-A0AAJ1P3C1-F1
#
_entry.id   AF-A0AAJ1P3C1-F1
#
_cell.length_a   1.000
_cell.length_b   1.000
_cell.length_c   1.000
_cell.angle_alpha   90.00
_cell.angle_beta   90.00
_cell.angle_gamma   90.00
#
_symmetry.space_group_name_H-M   'P 1'
#
loop_
_entity.id
_entity.type
_entity.pdbx_description
1 polymer ?
#
loop_
_entity_poly.entity_id
_entity_poly.type
_entity_poly.pdbx_seq_one_letter_code
_entity_poly.pdbx_strand_id
1 'polypeptide(L)'
;MEYGYFAQEVAKQLDINTNTLRRWSIELEKMEYIFERNERNQRIYYENDIDILKQMKEYLNQNWKLEEAATRSMETIEENAPKTDGVQEENETEVTLQKRSQTDISIIQDKFSYMFNQQEKIVQQNQDIINLLLQERSEKEEKDLQIQLLQEKLDKAIQLLNEDRQEQQDNSKQTFIQRLFNRK
;
A
#
# COMPACT_ATOMS: atom_id res chain seq x y z
N MET A 1 -11.90 -11.11 17.05
CA MET A 1 -11.76 -10.28 15.84
C MET A 1 -11.26 -11.20 14.76
N GLU A 2 -12.05 -11.44 13.73
CA GLU A 2 -11.67 -12.24 12.58
C GLU A 2 -10.90 -11.33 11.61
N TYR A 3 -9.73 -11.75 11.16
CA TYR A 3 -8.88 -10.95 10.27
C TYR A 3 -9.14 -11.34 8.81
N GLY A 4 -9.43 -10.36 7.97
CA GLY A 4 -9.58 -10.55 6.53
C GLY A 4 -8.25 -10.53 5.79
N TYR A 5 -8.08 -11.42 4.83
CA TYR A 5 -6.90 -11.57 3.99
C TYR A 5 -7.13 -10.98 2.59
N PHE A 6 -6.08 -10.40 1.99
CA PHE A 6 -6.13 -9.94 0.60
C PHE A 6 -5.83 -11.09 -0.38
N ALA A 7 -6.30 -10.94 -1.62
CA ALA A 7 -6.13 -11.92 -2.69
C ALA A 7 -4.66 -12.38 -2.89
N GLN A 8 -3.68 -11.48 -2.71
CA GLN A 8 -2.27 -11.84 -2.83
C GLN A 8 -1.82 -12.82 -1.76
N GLU A 9 -2.32 -12.69 -0.54
CA GLU A 9 -1.92 -13.52 0.59
C GLU A 9 -2.60 -14.88 0.53
N VAL A 10 -3.90 -14.91 0.19
CA VAL A 10 -4.66 -16.16 -0.03
C VAL A 10 -4.08 -16.96 -1.19
N ALA A 11 -3.69 -16.28 -2.29
CA ALA A 11 -3.06 -16.95 -3.43
C ALA A 11 -1.74 -17.65 -3.05
N LYS A 12 -0.92 -17.02 -2.19
CA LYS A 12 0.29 -17.65 -1.65
C LYS A 12 -0.03 -18.82 -0.73
N GLN A 13 -1.01 -18.67 0.15
CA GLN A 13 -1.41 -19.72 1.09
C GLN A 13 -1.95 -20.96 0.36
N LEU A 14 -2.68 -20.75 -0.73
CA LEU A 14 -3.22 -21.82 -1.57
C LEU A 14 -2.25 -22.26 -2.67
N ASP A 15 -1.04 -21.69 -2.77
CA ASP A 15 -0.05 -21.98 -3.82
C ASP A 15 -0.66 -21.94 -5.24
N ILE A 16 -1.38 -20.85 -5.55
CA ILE A 16 -2.01 -20.60 -6.85
C ILE A 16 -1.71 -19.18 -7.33
N ASN A 17 -1.85 -18.96 -8.64
CA ASN A 17 -1.77 -17.61 -9.20
C ASN A 17 -2.97 -16.76 -8.76
N THR A 18 -2.76 -15.47 -8.49
CA THR A 18 -3.82 -14.50 -8.18
C THR A 18 -4.91 -14.44 -9.26
N ASN A 19 -4.55 -14.64 -10.53
CA ASN A 19 -5.52 -14.74 -11.63
C ASN A 19 -6.40 -15.99 -11.52
N THR A 20 -5.84 -17.10 -11.06
CA THR A 20 -6.57 -18.36 -10.82
C THR A 20 -7.53 -18.18 -9.66
N LEU A 21 -7.06 -17.60 -8.56
CA LEU A 21 -7.89 -17.26 -7.40
C LEU A 21 -9.06 -16.34 -7.80
N ARG A 22 -8.80 -15.30 -8.61
CA ARG A 22 -9.85 -14.40 -9.12
C ARG A 22 -10.90 -15.16 -9.94
N ARG A 23 -10.48 -16.12 -10.77
CA ARG A 23 -11.39 -16.93 -11.57
C ARG A 23 -12.28 -17.81 -10.67
N TRP A 24 -11.70 -18.41 -9.64
CA TRP A 24 -12.46 -19.23 -8.68
C TRP A 24 -13.46 -18.39 -7.88
N SER A 25 -13.05 -17.22 -7.39
CA SER A 25 -13.96 -16.31 -6.69
C SER A 25 -15.11 -15.84 -7.57
N ILE A 26 -14.89 -15.63 -8.87
CA ILE A 26 -15.98 -15.28 -9.80
C ILE A 26 -16.97 -16.44 -9.96
N GLU A 27 -16.50 -17.68 -10.04
CA GLU A 27 -17.40 -18.84 -10.13
C GLU A 27 -18.21 -19.03 -8.83
N LEU A 28 -17.60 -18.79 -7.67
CA LEU A 28 -18.32 -18.79 -6.39
C LEU A 28 -19.38 -17.66 -6.35
N GLU A 29 -19.04 -16.45 -6.79
CA GLU A 29 -20.00 -15.33 -6.86
C GLU A 29 -21.18 -15.59 -7.82
N LYS A 30 -20.98 -16.35 -8.90
CA LYS A 30 -22.08 -16.77 -9.78
C LYS A 30 -23.05 -17.72 -9.09
N MET A 31 -22.57 -18.48 -8.11
CA MET A 31 -23.35 -19.42 -7.31
C MET A 31 -23.87 -18.76 -6.02
N GLU A 32 -24.08 -17.43 -6.05
CA GLU A 32 -24.62 -16.61 -4.95
C GLU A 32 -23.72 -16.46 -3.71
N TYR A 33 -22.44 -16.87 -3.79
CA TYR A 33 -21.49 -16.65 -2.70
C TYR A 33 -21.02 -15.19 -2.63
N ILE A 34 -21.12 -14.56 -1.46
CA ILE A 34 -20.80 -13.14 -1.27
C ILE A 34 -19.46 -12.99 -0.54
N PHE A 35 -18.45 -12.50 -1.23
CA PHE A 35 -17.21 -12.04 -0.59
C PHE A 35 -17.39 -10.62 -0.05
N GLU A 36 -16.83 -10.35 1.13
CA GLU A 36 -16.74 -8.99 1.64
C GLU A 36 -15.79 -8.16 0.77
N ARG A 37 -16.03 -6.84 0.72
CA ARG A 37 -15.24 -5.91 -0.10
C ARG A 37 -14.84 -4.69 0.71
N ASN A 38 -13.63 -4.21 0.47
CA ASN A 38 -13.16 -2.96 1.07
C ASN A 38 -13.75 -1.72 0.37
N GLU A 39 -13.42 -0.52 0.88
CA GLU A 39 -13.83 0.77 0.32
C GLU A 39 -13.40 0.98 -1.15
N ARG A 40 -12.38 0.24 -1.61
CA ARG A 40 -11.89 0.24 -2.99
C ARG A 40 -12.49 -0.89 -3.84
N ASN A 41 -13.55 -1.52 -3.36
CA ASN A 41 -14.26 -2.62 -4.00
C ASN A 41 -13.40 -3.89 -4.25
N GLN A 42 -12.32 -4.06 -3.49
CA GLN A 42 -11.43 -5.23 -3.54
C GLN A 42 -11.94 -6.31 -2.58
N ARG A 43 -11.92 -7.57 -3.00
CA ARG A 43 -12.36 -8.72 -2.19
C ARG A 43 -11.46 -8.91 -0.96
N ILE A 44 -12.10 -9.08 0.19
CA ILE A 44 -11.51 -9.50 1.46
C ILE A 44 -11.95 -10.95 1.66
N TYR A 45 -10.99 -11.81 2.01
CA TYR A 45 -11.21 -13.24 2.21
C TYR A 45 -11.05 -13.58 3.69
N TYR A 46 -12.04 -14.24 4.27
CA TYR A 46 -11.97 -14.73 5.66
C TYR A 46 -11.53 -16.20 5.73
N GLU A 47 -11.39 -16.72 6.95
CA GLU A 47 -10.95 -18.10 7.17
C GLU A 47 -11.90 -19.10 6.51
N ASN A 48 -13.21 -18.86 6.62
CA ASN A 48 -14.24 -19.65 5.94
C ASN A 48 -14.06 -19.63 4.41
N ASP A 49 -13.82 -18.47 3.82
CA ASP A 49 -13.63 -18.30 2.37
C ASP A 49 -12.40 -19.07 1.89
N ILE A 50 -11.32 -19.04 2.68
CA ILE A 50 -10.07 -19.76 2.39
C ILE A 50 -10.30 -21.27 2.45
N ASP A 51 -11.10 -21.75 3.39
CA ASP A 51 -11.44 -23.17 3.50
C ASP A 51 -12.27 -23.66 2.31
N ILE A 52 -13.24 -22.87 1.83
CA ILE A 52 -14.00 -23.19 0.59
C ILE A 52 -13.03 -23.29 -0.58
N LEU A 53 -12.15 -22.31 -0.75
CA LEU A 53 -11.20 -22.28 -1.85
C LEU A 53 -10.18 -23.43 -1.76
N LYS A 54 -9.82 -23.86 -0.56
CA LYS A 54 -8.95 -25.01 -0.32
C LYS A 54 -9.63 -26.32 -0.69
N GLN A 55 -10.90 -26.50 -0.35
CA GLN A 55 -11.68 -27.67 -0.78
C GLN A 55 -11.89 -27.67 -2.30
N MET A 56 -12.20 -26.51 -2.86
CA MET A 56 -12.31 -26.33 -4.32
C MET A 56 -11.01 -26.70 -5.03
N LYS A 57 -9.85 -26.35 -4.47
CA LYS A 57 -8.54 -26.80 -4.98
C LYS A 57 -8.42 -28.32 -4.99
N GLU A 58 -8.86 -28.99 -3.94
CA GLU A 58 -8.80 -30.45 -3.83
C GLU A 58 -9.70 -31.14 -4.87
N TYR A 59 -10.93 -30.67 -5.06
CA TYR A 59 -11.82 -31.18 -6.11
C TYR A 59 -11.25 -30.95 -7.52
N LEU A 60 -10.64 -29.79 -7.76
CA LEU A 60 -9.98 -29.51 -9.03
C LEU A 60 -8.77 -30.41 -9.30
N ASN A 61 -8.01 -30.77 -8.26
CA ASN A 61 -6.92 -31.76 -8.37
C ASN A 61 -7.45 -33.16 -8.71
N GLN A 62 -8.68 -33.49 -8.28
CA GLN A 62 -9.38 -34.73 -8.63
C GLN A 62 -10.02 -34.69 -10.03
N ASN A 63 -9.69 -33.67 -10.84
CA ASN A 63 -10.13 -33.52 -12.23
C ASN A 63 -11.63 -33.17 -12.38
N TRP A 64 -12.24 -32.60 -11.34
CA TRP A 64 -13.63 -32.13 -11.37
C TRP A 64 -13.75 -30.85 -12.19
N LYS A 65 -14.95 -30.59 -12.72
CA LYS A 65 -15.25 -29.32 -13.39
C LYS A 65 -15.30 -28.19 -12.36
N LEU A 66 -14.91 -26.99 -12.79
CA LEU A 66 -14.80 -25.81 -11.93
C LEU A 66 -16.12 -25.45 -11.24
N GLU A 67 -17.24 -25.56 -11.96
CA GLU A 67 -18.58 -25.31 -11.43
C GLU A 67 -18.97 -26.37 -10.38
N GLU A 68 -18.71 -27.65 -10.67
CA GLU A 68 -19.05 -28.77 -9.78
C GLU A 68 -18.21 -28.75 -8.50
N ALA A 69 -16.92 -28.40 -8.61
CA ALA A 69 -16.03 -28.19 -7.49
C ALA A 69 -16.48 -27.03 -6.60
N ALA A 70 -16.96 -25.92 -7.20
CA ALA A 70 -17.48 -24.78 -6.47
C ALA A 70 -18.75 -25.14 -5.68
N THR A 71 -19.73 -25.80 -6.32
CA THR A 71 -20.96 -26.26 -5.66
C THR A 71 -20.66 -27.18 -4.47
N ARG A 72 -19.82 -28.20 -4.66
CA ARG A 72 -19.45 -29.13 -3.59
C ARG A 72 -18.69 -28.47 -2.44
N SER A 73 -17.80 -27.53 -2.75
CA SER A 73 -17.06 -26.80 -1.71
C SER A 73 -17.97 -25.92 -0.82
N MET A 74 -19.12 -25.46 -1.34
CA MET A 74 -20.09 -24.70 -0.54
C MET A 74 -20.98 -25.63 0.30
N GLU A 75 -21.48 -26.73 -0.27
CA GLU A 75 -22.30 -27.73 0.43
C GLU A 75 -21.59 -28.33 1.66
N THR A 76 -20.28 -28.61 1.52
CA THR A 76 -19.48 -29.22 2.59
C THR A 76 -19.32 -28.29 3.79
N ILE A 77 -19.44 -26.97 3.63
CA ILE A 77 -19.38 -26.00 4.74
C ILE A 77 -20.77 -25.77 5.35
N GLU A 78 -21.86 -25.81 4.58
CA GLU A 78 -23.21 -25.78 5.16
C GLU A 78 -23.51 -26.97 6.09
N GLU A 79 -22.84 -28.12 5.89
CA GLU A 79 -22.87 -29.25 6.83
C GLU A 79 -22.03 -29.00 8.10
N ASN A 80 -21.06 -28.08 8.08
CA ASN A 80 -20.17 -27.75 9.20
C ASN A 80 -20.46 -26.39 9.87
N ALA A 81 -21.38 -25.59 9.32
CA ALA A 81 -21.85 -24.36 9.94
C ALA A 81 -22.82 -24.70 11.08
N PRO A 82 -22.70 -24.08 12.27
CA PRO A 82 -23.69 -24.25 13.33
C PRO A 82 -25.03 -23.69 12.82
N LYS A 83 -25.88 -24.60 12.32
CA LYS A 83 -27.27 -24.31 12.00
C LYS A 83 -27.92 -23.78 13.27
N THR A 84 -28.24 -22.50 13.27
CA THR A 84 -29.13 -21.92 14.27
C THR A 84 -30.46 -22.65 14.19
N ASP A 85 -30.67 -23.43 15.24
CA ASP A 85 -31.87 -24.02 15.79
C ASP A 85 -33.16 -24.00 14.95
N GLY A 86 -33.61 -25.22 14.66
CA GLY A 86 -34.84 -25.55 13.97
C GLY A 86 -35.15 -27.04 14.05
N VAL A 87 -35.23 -27.55 15.29
CA VAL A 87 -35.96 -28.77 15.74
C VAL A 87 -35.43 -30.17 15.33
N GLN A 88 -35.06 -30.96 16.37
CA GLN A 88 -35.06 -32.44 16.50
C GLN A 88 -34.26 -33.27 15.46
N GLU A 89 -33.47 -34.30 15.77
CA GLU A 89 -33.50 -35.28 16.85
C GLU A 89 -32.12 -36.01 16.90
N GLU A 90 -31.69 -36.31 18.13
CA GLU A 90 -30.75 -37.34 18.59
C GLU A 90 -29.95 -38.15 17.56
N ASN A 91 -28.62 -37.97 17.54
CA ASN A 91 -27.66 -39.07 17.44
C ASN A 91 -26.31 -38.64 18.02
N GLU A 92 -25.95 -39.23 19.15
CA GLU A 92 -24.64 -39.14 19.78
C GLU A 92 -23.55 -39.57 18.79
N THR A 93 -22.72 -38.63 18.35
CA THR A 93 -21.37 -38.95 17.88
C THR A 93 -20.39 -38.09 18.65
N GLU A 94 -19.54 -38.76 19.43
CA GLU A 94 -18.44 -38.16 20.17
C GLU A 94 -17.65 -37.22 19.26
N VAL A 95 -17.77 -35.92 19.52
CA VAL A 95 -16.87 -34.92 18.99
C VAL A 95 -15.51 -35.17 19.64
N THR A 96 -14.65 -35.94 18.98
CA THR A 96 -13.22 -35.95 19.28
C THR A 96 -12.67 -34.56 18.95
N LEU A 97 -12.80 -33.64 19.92
CA LEU A 97 -12.04 -32.41 19.97
C LEU A 97 -10.56 -32.81 19.92
N GLN A 98 -9.94 -32.67 18.74
CA GLN A 98 -8.50 -32.76 18.61
C GLN A 98 -7.91 -31.73 19.57
N LYS A 99 -7.35 -32.23 20.66
CA LYS A 99 -6.63 -31.48 21.68
C LYS A 99 -5.43 -30.83 21.00
N ARG A 100 -5.62 -29.62 20.43
CA ARG A 100 -4.54 -28.77 19.92
C ARG A 100 -3.44 -28.77 20.97
N SER A 101 -2.26 -29.23 20.59
CA SER A 101 -1.18 -29.42 21.55
C SER A 101 -0.80 -28.05 22.12
N GLN A 102 -0.50 -27.96 23.42
CA GLN A 102 -0.08 -26.71 24.07
C GLN A 102 1.12 -26.07 23.34
N THR A 103 1.90 -26.90 22.65
CA THR A 103 3.02 -26.53 21.80
C THR A 103 2.59 -25.70 20.58
N ASP A 104 1.47 -26.03 19.93
CA ASP A 104 0.97 -25.29 18.75
C ASP A 104 0.53 -23.86 19.12
N ILE A 105 -0.08 -23.70 20.30
CA ILE A 105 -0.53 -22.40 20.82
C ILE A 105 0.69 -21.52 21.16
N SER A 106 1.75 -22.09 21.75
CA SER A 106 2.98 -21.36 22.06
C SER A 106 3.67 -20.84 20.80
N ILE A 107 3.76 -21.66 19.75
CA ILE A 107 4.39 -21.27 18.48
C ILE A 107 3.62 -20.12 17.81
N ILE A 108 2.28 -20.15 17.89
CA ILE A 108 1.43 -19.07 17.37
C ILE A 108 1.65 -17.77 18.17
N GLN A 109 1.75 -17.86 19.51
CA GLN A 109 2.01 -16.69 20.36
C GLN A 109 3.39 -16.07 20.09
N ASP A 110 4.42 -16.89 19.90
CA ASP A 110 5.78 -16.43 19.58
C ASP A 110 5.81 -15.76 18.20
N LYS A 111 5.15 -16.35 17.21
CA LYS A 111 5.03 -15.78 15.86
C LYS A 111 4.26 -14.46 15.88
N PHE A 112 3.20 -14.36 16.69
CA PHE A 112 2.43 -13.13 16.84
C PHE A 112 3.25 -12.03 17.51
N SER A 113 3.98 -12.36 18.57
CA SER A 113 4.89 -11.44 19.25
C SER A 113 5.99 -10.95 18.31
N TYR A 114 6.58 -11.84 17.52
CA TYR A 114 7.54 -11.48 16.49
C TYR A 114 6.94 -10.55 15.44
N MET A 115 5.73 -10.86 14.94
CA MET A 115 5.05 -10.02 13.95
C MET A 115 4.71 -8.64 14.50
N PHE A 116 4.28 -8.55 15.76
CA PHE A 116 3.99 -7.28 16.43
C PHE A 116 5.25 -6.42 16.56
N ASN A 117 6.36 -7.02 17.02
CA ASN A 117 7.65 -6.34 17.10
C ASN A 117 8.14 -5.87 15.70
N GLN A 118 7.93 -6.68 14.66
CA GLN A 118 8.25 -6.29 13.29
C GLN A 118 7.37 -5.15 12.79
N GLN A 119 6.08 -5.18 13.10
CA GLN A 119 5.13 -4.11 12.76
C GLN A 119 5.53 -2.79 13.43
N GLU A 120 5.90 -2.82 14.71
CA GLU A 120 6.37 -1.64 15.43
C GLU A 120 7.64 -1.05 14.81
N LYS A 121 8.60 -1.90 14.42
CA LYS A 121 9.80 -1.45 13.68
C LYS A 121 9.47 -0.82 12.34
N ILE A 122 8.53 -1.38 11.59
CA ILE A 122 8.10 -0.81 10.30
C ILE A 122 7.46 0.56 10.50
N VAL A 123 6.60 0.71 11.51
CA VAL A 123 5.98 1.99 11.86
C VAL A 123 7.05 3.01 12.23
N GLN A 124 8.03 2.62 13.05
CA GLN A 124 9.16 3.49 13.41
C GLN A 124 9.98 3.91 12.19
N GLN A 125 10.34 2.96 11.32
CA GLN A 125 11.09 3.25 10.08
C GLN A 125 10.32 4.19 9.16
N ASN A 126 9.00 4.01 9.02
CA ASN A 126 8.17 4.91 8.23
C ASN A 126 8.15 6.32 8.82
N GLN A 127 8.06 6.44 10.15
CA GLN A 127 8.11 7.74 10.82
C GLN A 127 9.46 8.43 10.59
N ASP A 128 10.56 7.69 10.68
CA ASP A 128 11.91 8.21 10.45
C ASP A 128 12.09 8.67 9.00
N ILE A 129 11.60 7.90 8.02
CA ILE A 129 11.61 8.27 6.59
C ILE A 129 10.82 9.57 6.36
N ILE A 130 9.62 9.67 6.94
CA ILE A 130 8.79 10.88 6.82
C ILE A 130 9.54 12.10 7.38
N ASN A 131 10.14 11.96 8.57
CA ASN A 131 10.92 13.04 9.18
C ASN A 131 12.09 13.47 8.30
N LEU A 132 12.83 12.51 7.72
CA LEU A 132 13.96 12.79 6.84
C LEU A 132 13.53 13.50 5.55
N LEU A 133 12.41 13.08 4.95
CA LEU A 133 11.86 13.73 3.76
C LEU A 133 11.38 15.16 4.04
N LEU A 134 10.77 15.38 5.22
CA LEU A 134 10.37 16.72 5.64
C LEU A 134 11.59 17.63 5.84
N GLN A 135 12.65 17.11 6.46
CA GLN A 135 13.90 17.84 6.63
C GLN A 135 14.53 18.18 5.27
N GLU A 136 14.69 17.20 4.38
CA GLU A 136 15.26 17.41 3.04
C GLU A 136 14.47 18.46 2.26
N ARG A 137 13.13 18.42 2.34
CA ARG A 137 12.28 19.42 1.73
C ARG A 137 12.54 20.82 2.30
N SER A 138 12.65 20.95 3.63
CA SER A 138 12.91 22.24 4.28
C SER A 138 14.28 22.82 3.89
N GLU A 139 15.32 21.99 3.85
CA GLU A 139 16.67 22.40 3.42
C GLU A 139 16.69 22.82 1.96
N LYS A 140 15.91 22.15 1.10
CA LYS A 140 15.77 22.51 -0.31
C LYS A 140 15.07 23.85 -0.47
N GLU A 141 13.96 24.07 0.24
CA GLU A 141 13.24 25.35 0.23
C GLU A 141 14.15 26.50 0.71
N GLU A 142 14.98 26.29 1.73
CA GLU A 142 15.95 27.29 2.18
C GLU A 142 17.04 27.58 1.13
N LYS A 143 17.59 26.55 0.49
CA LYS A 143 18.57 26.71 -0.60
C LYS A 143 17.96 27.45 -1.80
N ASP A 144 16.72 27.14 -2.16
CA ASP A 144 16.02 27.81 -3.26
C ASP A 144 15.82 29.30 -2.96
N LEU A 145 15.44 29.66 -1.73
CA LEU A 145 15.36 31.06 -1.29
C LEU A 145 16.72 31.77 -1.33
N GLN A 146 17.80 31.08 -0.91
CA GLN A 146 19.15 31.65 -0.96
C GLN A 146 19.61 31.88 -2.40
N ILE A 147 19.31 30.96 -3.32
CA ILE A 147 19.60 31.09 -4.75
C ILE A 147 18.84 32.28 -5.34
N GLN A 148 17.55 32.42 -5.04
CA GLN A 148 16.74 33.56 -5.51
C GLN A 148 17.32 34.89 -5.02
N LEU A 149 17.70 34.98 -3.75
CA LEU A 149 18.30 36.18 -3.18
C LEU A 149 19.67 36.50 -3.80
N LEU A 150 20.48 35.48 -4.11
CA LEU A 150 21.74 35.66 -4.82
C LEU A 150 21.52 36.13 -6.26
N GLN A 151 20.53 35.59 -6.96
CA GLN A 151 20.14 36.05 -8.30
C GLN A 151 19.71 37.51 -8.28
N GLU A 152 18.84 37.91 -7.34
CA GLU A 152 18.40 39.31 -7.22
C GLU A 152 19.57 40.26 -6.94
N LYS A 153 20.50 39.86 -6.07
CA LYS A 153 21.72 40.64 -5.81
C LYS A 153 22.62 40.76 -7.03
N LEU A 154 22.76 39.67 -7.80
CA LEU A 154 23.55 39.65 -9.02
C LEU A 154 22.93 40.54 -10.09
N ASP A 155 21.62 40.48 -10.28
CA ASP A 155 20.89 41.32 -11.23
C ASP A 155 21.03 42.81 -10.87
N LYS A 156 20.89 43.16 -9.58
CA LYS A 156 21.14 44.54 -9.11
C LYS A 156 22.58 44.98 -9.36
N ALA A 157 23.56 44.11 -9.11
CA ALA A 157 24.96 44.44 -9.35
C ALA A 157 25.24 44.68 -10.85
N ILE A 158 24.65 43.86 -11.74
CA ILE A 158 24.74 44.04 -13.19
C ILE A 158 24.09 45.36 -13.61
N GLN A 159 22.92 45.68 -13.04
CA GLN A 159 22.23 46.94 -13.32
C GLN A 159 23.10 48.15 -12.93
N LEU A 160 23.63 48.18 -11.70
CA LEU A 160 24.51 49.26 -11.23
C LEU A 160 25.77 49.39 -12.09
N LEU A 161 26.41 48.27 -12.48
CA LEU A 161 27.57 48.29 -13.37
C LEU A 161 27.24 48.87 -14.75
N ASN A 162 26.05 48.61 -15.28
CA ASN A 162 25.59 49.16 -16.54
C ASN A 162 25.29 50.66 -16.44
N GLU A 163 24.66 51.09 -15.35
CA GLU A 163 24.41 52.50 -15.03
C GLU A 163 25.73 53.28 -14.91
N ASP A 164 26.68 52.80 -14.09
CA ASP A 164 28.02 53.38 -13.94
C ASP A 164 28.76 53.50 -15.28
N ARG A 165 28.66 52.46 -16.13
CA ARG A 165 29.31 52.45 -17.45
C ARG A 165 28.66 53.46 -18.41
N GLN A 166 27.34 53.64 -18.36
CA GLN A 166 26.64 54.65 -19.15
C GLN A 166 27.02 56.06 -18.68
N GLU A 167 27.01 56.32 -17.36
CA GLU A 167 27.41 57.61 -16.80
C GLU A 167 28.85 57.98 -17.16
N GLN A 168 29.79 57.03 -17.11
CA GLN A 168 31.17 57.26 -17.55
C GLN A 168 31.26 57.58 -19.04
N GLN A 169 30.51 56.89 -19.90
CA GLN A 169 30.46 57.20 -21.33
C GLN A 169 29.90 58.60 -21.59
N ASP A 170 28.81 58.97 -20.93
CA ASP A 170 28.16 60.26 -21.16
C ASP A 170 28.98 61.43 -20.59
N ASN A 171 29.59 61.28 -19.42
CA ASN A 171 30.54 62.25 -18.87
C ASN A 171 31.78 62.41 -19.77
N SER A 172 32.30 61.32 -20.36
CA SER A 172 33.43 61.40 -21.29
C SER A 172 33.09 62.16 -22.58
N LYS A 173 31.88 61.93 -23.14
CA LYS A 173 31.37 62.65 -24.32
C LYS A 173 31.15 64.13 -24.03
N GLN A 174 30.54 64.47 -22.89
CA GLN A 174 30.32 65.86 -22.49
C GLN A 174 31.64 66.61 -22.29
N THR A 175 32.62 65.99 -21.60
CA THR A 175 33.95 66.58 -21.39
C THR A 175 34.70 66.79 -22.71
N PHE A 176 34.59 65.84 -23.64
CA PHE A 176 35.18 65.94 -24.98
C PHE A 176 34.57 67.10 -25.79
N ILE A 177 33.24 67.20 -25.80
CA ILE A 177 32.50 68.28 -26.48
C ILE A 177 32.89 69.65 -25.90
N GLN A 178 32.90 69.80 -24.57
CA GLN A 178 33.28 71.06 -23.92
C GLN A 178 34.71 71.51 -24.28
N ARG A 179 35.67 70.57 -24.35
CA ARG A 179 37.06 70.88 -24.78
C ARG A 179 37.16 71.27 -26.26
N LEU A 180 36.30 70.73 -27.11
CA LEU A 180 36.29 71.05 -28.55
C LEU A 180 35.75 72.46 -28.81
N PHE A 181 34.72 72.88 -28.08
CA PHE A 181 34.05 74.18 -28.27
C PHE A 181 34.72 75.36 -27.54
N ASN A 182 35.48 75.14 -26.47
CA ASN A 182 36.23 76.19 -25.76
C ASN A 182 37.59 76.53 -26.38
N ARG A 183 37.93 75.97 -27.55
CA ARG A 183 39.23 76.16 -28.22
C ARG A 183 39.22 77.20 -29.36
N LYS A 184 38.27 78.13 -29.36
CA LYS A 184 38.21 79.27 -30.28
C LYS A 184 38.49 80.58 -29.56
#